data_AF-A0A920T6B7-F1
#
_entry.id   AF-A0A920T6B7-F1
#
_cell.length_a   1.000
_cell.length_b   1.000
_cell.length_c   1.000
_cell.angle_alpha   90.00
_cell.angle_beta   90.00
_cell.angle_gamma   90.00
#
_symmetry.space_group_name_H-M   'P 1'
#
loop_
_entity.id
_entity.type
_entity.pdbx_description
1 polymer ?
#
loop_
_entity_poly.entity_id
_entity_poly.type
_entity_poly.pdbx_seq_one_letter_code
_entity_poly.pdbx_strand_id
1 'polypeptide(L)'
;MKKEIYISESMGESRIAIIEDSTLVEVYVEKQDHQRMVGNIYKGQVENVLPGMQAAFVDIGYDINAFLPFSEIENSAYLSEIDDGDQKPSNNKKGKKNSRKKISTNVNVDLKTGQEIFVQVIKEAFAGKGPRVTTEIALPGRLLVLVPNAKYIGISKKIWDKYERRRLKKIVSSLKDKDMGVIVRTVAEGKSEELIKNDFNNLVDNWKKLQTKSKRTKGTSLIYEDLETASSVIRDLFTPDINKIVIDSKKLYRKLQSYLEDISPNMANRLEYYKLKQPLFESMGFENELDKLLRPKAWLNSGAYLIIEKTEAHGCCGCK
;
A
#
# COMPACT_ATOMS: atom_id res chain seq x y z
N MET A 1 -11.84 12.08 -21.39
CA MET A 1 -12.75 11.43 -20.44
C MET A 1 -12.76 12.29 -19.20
N LYS A 2 -13.95 12.70 -18.75
CA LYS A 2 -14.08 13.48 -17.52
C LYS A 2 -14.25 12.51 -16.36
N LYS A 3 -13.30 12.48 -15.44
CA LYS A 3 -13.41 11.66 -14.22
C LYS A 3 -13.80 12.52 -13.03
N GLU A 4 -14.75 12.05 -12.24
CA GLU A 4 -15.20 12.73 -11.03
C GLU A 4 -15.24 11.75 -9.86
N ILE A 5 -14.86 12.20 -8.68
CA ILE A 5 -14.80 11.39 -7.47
C ILE A 5 -15.71 11.99 -6.42
N TYR A 6 -16.55 11.16 -5.81
CA TYR A 6 -17.49 11.56 -4.78
C TYR A 6 -17.24 10.72 -3.54
N ILE A 7 -17.01 11.36 -2.40
CA ILE A 7 -16.64 10.71 -1.14
C ILE A 7 -17.63 11.11 -0.05
N SER A 8 -18.25 10.10 0.55
CA SER A 8 -19.17 10.26 1.66
C SER A 8 -18.65 9.55 2.90
N GLU A 9 -18.68 10.22 4.05
CA GLU A 9 -18.37 9.60 5.34
C GLU A 9 -19.56 9.81 6.28
N SER A 10 -20.25 8.72 6.65
CA SER A 10 -21.45 8.77 7.48
C SER A 10 -21.56 7.54 8.38
N MET A 11 -21.88 7.74 9.66
CA MET A 11 -22.14 6.67 10.64
C MET A 11 -21.07 5.57 10.67
N GLY A 12 -19.80 5.95 10.54
CA GLY A 12 -18.69 5.02 10.52
C GLY A 12 -18.53 4.25 9.21
N GLU A 13 -19.21 4.62 8.15
CA GLU A 13 -19.01 4.08 6.81
C GLU A 13 -18.41 5.16 5.89
N SER A 14 -17.36 4.80 5.17
CA SER A 14 -16.74 5.61 4.13
C SER A 14 -17.06 5.01 2.77
N ARG A 15 -17.68 5.82 1.90
CA ARG A 15 -18.11 5.43 0.55
C ARG A 15 -17.45 6.32 -0.48
N ILE A 16 -16.95 5.72 -1.57
CA ILE A 16 -16.32 6.43 -2.68
C ILE A 16 -16.98 5.98 -3.97
N ALA A 17 -17.46 6.92 -4.77
CA ALA A 17 -18.00 6.69 -6.09
C ALA A 17 -17.11 7.37 -7.14
N ILE A 18 -16.74 6.63 -8.19
CA ILE A 18 -16.03 7.17 -9.35
C ILE A 18 -16.99 7.22 -10.53
N ILE A 19 -17.11 8.41 -11.11
CA ILE A 19 -17.85 8.64 -12.34
C ILE A 19 -16.88 8.84 -13.49
N GLU A 20 -17.15 8.19 -14.61
CA GLU A 20 -16.55 8.49 -15.91
C GLU A 20 -17.65 8.87 -16.91
N ASP A 21 -17.52 10.05 -17.51
CA ASP A 21 -18.46 10.56 -18.52
C ASP A 21 -19.95 10.41 -18.10
N SER A 22 -20.24 10.83 -16.86
CA SER A 22 -21.56 10.78 -16.20
C SER A 22 -22.10 9.38 -15.85
N THR A 23 -21.27 8.33 -15.95
CA THR A 23 -21.64 6.96 -15.55
C THR A 23 -20.85 6.53 -14.33
N LEU A 24 -21.52 5.95 -13.33
CA LEU A 24 -20.87 5.34 -12.17
C LEU A 24 -20.10 4.09 -12.61
N VAL A 25 -18.77 4.09 -12.50
CA VAL A 25 -17.92 2.98 -12.95
C VAL A 25 -17.35 2.15 -11.81
N GLU A 26 -17.09 2.76 -10.65
CA GLU A 26 -16.53 2.08 -9.49
C GLU A 26 -17.15 2.61 -8.20
N VAL A 27 -17.36 1.72 -7.24
CA VAL A 27 -17.77 2.07 -5.88
C VAL A 27 -16.92 1.31 -4.87
N TYR A 28 -16.43 2.03 -3.87
CA TYR A 28 -15.72 1.48 -2.71
C TYR A 28 -16.54 1.78 -1.46
N VAL A 29 -16.72 0.77 -0.61
CA VAL A 29 -17.42 0.89 0.67
C VAL A 29 -16.54 0.30 1.75
N GLU A 30 -16.26 1.07 2.79
CA GLU A 30 -15.47 0.68 3.97
C GLU A 30 -16.26 0.98 5.23
N LYS A 31 -16.37 0.01 6.15
CA LYS A 31 -16.99 0.17 7.47
C LYS A 31 -15.90 0.28 8.54
N GLN A 32 -16.03 1.24 9.44
CA GLN A 32 -15.08 1.55 10.52
C GLN A 32 -15.00 0.47 11.60
N ASP A 33 -15.97 -0.45 11.68
CA ASP A 33 -16.02 -1.50 12.70
C ASP A 33 -14.83 -2.48 12.65
N HIS A 34 -14.04 -2.46 11.57
CA HIS A 34 -12.75 -3.13 11.51
C HIS A 34 -11.70 -2.09 11.14
N GLN A 35 -10.99 -1.56 12.14
CA GLN A 35 -9.79 -0.75 11.89
C GLN A 35 -8.80 -1.63 11.13
N ARG A 36 -8.70 -1.38 9.81
CA ARG A 36 -7.81 -2.10 8.94
C ARG A 36 -6.39 -1.87 9.42
N MET A 37 -5.68 -2.96 9.75
CA MET A 37 -4.31 -2.86 10.24
C MET A 37 -3.28 -3.02 9.12
N VAL A 38 -3.69 -3.59 7.98
CA VAL A 38 -2.78 -3.83 6.84
C VAL A 38 -2.15 -2.52 6.39
N GLY A 39 -0.83 -2.52 6.25
CA GLY A 39 -0.05 -1.34 5.86
C GLY A 39 0.48 -0.53 7.04
N ASN A 40 -0.15 -0.63 8.22
CA ASN A 40 0.32 0.07 9.42
C ASN A 40 1.72 -0.38 9.81
N ILE A 41 2.52 0.57 10.29
CA ILE A 41 3.88 0.34 10.77
C ILE A 41 3.91 0.58 12.28
N TYR A 42 4.35 -0.43 13.00
CA TYR A 42 4.51 -0.41 14.44
C TYR A 42 5.99 -0.42 14.80
N LYS A 43 6.31 0.27 15.89
CA LYS A 43 7.50 -0.03 16.68
C LYS A 43 7.09 -1.16 17.62
N GLY A 44 7.57 -2.36 17.35
CA GLY A 44 7.26 -3.56 18.13
C GLY A 44 8.44 -4.01 18.98
N GLN A 45 8.16 -4.84 19.98
CA GLN A 45 9.18 -5.50 20.80
C GLN A 45 9.15 -7.00 20.54
N VAL A 46 10.31 -7.59 20.23
CA VAL A 46 10.41 -9.04 20.05
C VAL A 46 10.13 -9.72 21.38
N GLU A 47 9.05 -10.49 21.47
CA GLU A 47 8.72 -11.21 22.69
C GLU A 47 9.43 -12.56 22.71
N ASN A 48 9.30 -13.34 21.64
CA ASN A 48 9.87 -14.68 21.55
C ASN A 48 10.43 -14.97 20.16
N VAL A 49 11.57 -15.65 20.11
CA VAL A 49 12.16 -16.16 18.87
C VAL A 49 12.12 -17.68 18.91
N LEU A 50 11.47 -18.30 17.93
CA LEU A 50 11.27 -19.75 17.87
C LEU A 50 11.92 -20.32 16.60
N PRO A 51 13.21 -20.71 16.65
CA PRO A 51 13.92 -21.25 15.49
C PRO A 51 13.27 -22.48 14.88
N GLY A 52 12.68 -23.36 15.71
CA GLY A 52 11.98 -24.57 15.24
C GLY A 52 10.74 -24.28 14.39
N MET A 53 10.10 -23.12 14.58
CA MET A 53 8.99 -22.65 13.75
C MET A 53 9.45 -21.68 12.64
N GLN A 54 10.75 -21.37 12.57
CA GLN A 54 11.33 -20.35 11.71
C GLN A 54 10.58 -19.01 11.79
N ALA A 55 10.27 -18.56 13.02
CA ALA A 55 9.51 -17.34 13.25
C ALA A 55 9.83 -16.68 14.59
N ALA A 56 9.47 -15.41 14.70
CA ALA A 56 9.46 -14.64 15.93
C ALA A 56 8.04 -14.10 16.19
N PHE A 57 7.73 -13.87 17.46
CA PHE A 57 6.54 -13.14 17.89
C PHE A 57 6.94 -11.75 18.36
N VAL A 58 6.18 -10.76 17.90
CA VAL A 58 6.46 -9.35 18.15
C VAL A 58 5.23 -8.72 18.81
N ASP A 59 5.40 -8.18 20.01
CA ASP A 59 4.39 -7.34 20.63
C ASP A 59 4.33 -6.01 19.86
N ILE A 60 3.14 -5.66 19.39
CA ILE A 60 2.84 -4.40 18.69
C ILE A 60 1.80 -3.55 19.43
N GLY A 61 1.45 -3.92 20.68
CA GLY A 61 0.37 -3.32 21.47
C GLY A 61 -1.02 -3.78 21.06
N TYR A 62 -1.13 -4.97 20.45
CA TYR A 62 -2.41 -5.61 20.08
C TYR A 62 -2.69 -6.79 21.02
N ASP A 63 -3.95 -7.22 21.13
CA ASP A 63 -4.36 -8.28 22.08
C ASP A 63 -3.60 -9.59 21.89
N ILE A 64 -3.15 -9.86 20.66
CA ILE A 64 -2.37 -11.05 20.30
C ILE A 64 -1.12 -10.60 19.54
N ASN A 65 0.04 -11.15 19.95
CA ASN A 65 1.32 -10.88 19.31
C ASN A 65 1.32 -11.11 17.81
N ALA A 66 2.02 -10.24 17.10
CA ALA A 66 2.21 -10.37 15.68
C ALA A 66 3.16 -11.52 15.35
N PHE A 67 2.86 -12.25 14.29
CA PHE A 67 3.67 -13.34 13.77
C PHE A 67 4.63 -12.81 12.68
N LEU A 68 5.93 -12.94 12.93
CA LEU A 68 7.03 -12.56 12.03
C LEU A 68 7.76 -13.82 11.54
N PRO A 69 7.45 -14.34 10.34
CA PRO A 69 8.23 -15.42 9.74
C PRO A 69 9.66 -14.97 9.43
N PHE A 70 10.64 -15.85 9.56
CA PHE A 70 12.04 -15.54 9.20
C PHE A 70 12.22 -15.19 7.72
N SER A 71 11.35 -15.70 6.84
CA SER A 71 11.32 -15.31 5.42
C SER A 71 10.92 -13.85 5.18
N GLU A 72 10.32 -13.18 6.17
CA GLU A 72 9.91 -11.77 6.13
C GLU A 72 10.94 -10.87 6.86
N ILE A 73 12.10 -11.42 7.20
CA ILE A 73 13.23 -10.70 7.78
C ILE A 73 14.22 -10.41 6.65
N GLU A 74 13.99 -9.30 5.93
CA GLU A 74 14.85 -8.89 4.81
C GLU A 74 15.87 -7.82 5.21
N ASN A 75 15.70 -7.21 6.39
CA ASN A 75 16.65 -6.21 6.89
C ASN A 75 17.97 -6.88 7.27
N SER A 76 19.06 -6.48 6.60
CA SER A 76 20.40 -7.02 6.83
C SER A 76 20.90 -6.83 8.26
N ALA A 77 20.36 -5.86 9.02
CA ALA A 77 20.70 -5.67 10.43
C ALA A 77 20.24 -6.82 11.34
N TYR A 78 19.32 -7.68 10.88
CA TYR A 78 18.75 -8.80 11.64
C TYR A 78 19.16 -10.17 11.08
N LEU A 79 20.07 -10.18 10.11
CA LEU A 79 20.58 -11.39 9.46
C LEU A 79 22.03 -11.58 9.89
N SER A 80 22.39 -12.79 10.33
CA SER A 80 23.79 -13.10 10.59
C SER A 80 24.54 -13.19 9.25
N GLU A 81 25.65 -12.46 9.10
CA GLU A 81 26.57 -12.68 7.99
C GLU A 81 27.10 -14.11 8.08
N ILE A 82 26.88 -14.91 7.04
CA ILE A 82 27.62 -16.16 6.89
C ILE A 82 29.04 -15.72 6.53
N ASP A 83 29.96 -15.85 7.49
CA ASP A 83 31.38 -15.91 7.22
C ASP A 83 31.62 -17.13 6.32
N ASP A 84 31.64 -16.91 5.00
CA ASP A 84 32.15 -17.90 4.04
C ASP A 84 33.68 -17.97 4.24
N GLY A 85 34.08 -18.58 5.35
CA GLY A 85 35.42 -19.09 5.55
C GLY A 85 35.76 -20.06 4.41
N ASP A 86 36.96 -19.87 3.86
CA ASP A 86 37.57 -20.61 2.74
C ASP A 86 37.14 -20.24 1.31
N GLN A 87 37.74 -19.17 0.78
CA GLN A 87 38.10 -19.12 -0.65
C GLN A 87 39.59 -18.81 -0.83
N LYS A 88 40.39 -19.88 -0.99
CA LYS A 88 41.69 -19.80 -1.67
C LYS A 88 41.51 -19.23 -3.08
N PRO A 89 42.43 -18.38 -3.58
CA PRO A 89 42.29 -17.76 -4.89
C PRO A 89 42.70 -18.75 -5.99
N SER A 90 41.73 -19.36 -6.69
CA SER A 90 42.01 -20.06 -7.94
C SER A 90 41.59 -19.19 -9.12
N ASN A 91 42.59 -18.60 -9.79
CA ASN A 91 42.49 -18.09 -11.14
C ASN A 91 41.92 -19.15 -12.09
N ASN A 92 40.72 -18.95 -12.66
CA ASN A 92 40.52 -19.20 -14.09
C ASN A 92 39.18 -18.70 -14.67
N LYS A 93 39.31 -18.37 -15.95
CA LYS A 93 38.42 -17.67 -16.88
C LYS A 93 37.04 -18.32 -17.14
N LYS A 94 36.11 -17.42 -17.47
CA LYS A 94 34.97 -17.52 -18.41
C LYS A 94 33.78 -18.43 -18.06
N GLY A 95 32.63 -17.75 -17.95
CA GLY A 95 31.30 -18.30 -18.20
C GLY A 95 30.53 -18.69 -16.94
N LYS A 96 29.69 -17.80 -16.41
CA LYS A 96 28.68 -18.19 -15.42
C LYS A 96 27.32 -17.58 -15.71
N LYS A 97 26.42 -18.48 -16.14
CA LYS A 97 24.96 -18.39 -16.12
C LYS A 97 24.50 -17.75 -14.81
N ASN A 98 23.55 -16.83 -14.90
CA ASN A 98 22.76 -16.33 -13.78
C ASN A 98 22.02 -17.49 -13.09
N SER A 99 22.71 -18.18 -12.18
CA SER A 99 22.06 -19.04 -11.20
C SER A 99 21.32 -18.13 -10.24
N ARG A 100 20.00 -18.08 -10.39
CA ARG A 100 19.09 -17.70 -9.31
C ARG A 100 19.59 -18.39 -8.04
N LYS A 101 20.10 -17.62 -7.07
CA LYS A 101 20.33 -18.11 -5.71
C LYS A 101 18.97 -18.62 -5.23
N LYS A 102 18.79 -19.94 -5.27
CA LYS A 102 17.75 -20.60 -4.47
C LYS A 102 18.08 -20.20 -3.04
N ILE A 103 17.20 -19.39 -2.44
CA ILE A 103 17.26 -19.06 -1.02
C ILE A 103 17.18 -20.39 -0.28
N SER A 104 18.32 -20.83 0.23
CA SER A 104 18.43 -22.00 1.08
C SER A 104 17.63 -21.75 2.34
N THR A 105 16.89 -22.78 2.73
CA THR A 105 15.85 -22.85 3.77
C THR A 105 16.31 -22.62 5.21
N ASN A 106 17.51 -22.08 5.44
CA ASN A 106 18.06 -21.77 6.76
C ASN A 106 18.51 -20.31 6.79
N VAL A 107 17.57 -19.39 6.94
CA VAL A 107 17.89 -18.00 7.29
C VAL A 107 18.27 -18.01 8.77
N ASN A 108 19.55 -17.83 9.08
CA ASN A 108 19.99 -17.60 10.46
C ASN A 108 19.67 -16.14 10.80
N VAL A 109 18.70 -15.97 11.70
CA VAL A 109 18.18 -14.68 12.14
C VAL A 109 18.84 -14.31 13.47
N ASP A 110 19.41 -13.11 13.54
CA ASP A 110 19.93 -12.52 14.77
C ASP A 110 18.89 -11.55 15.35
N LEU A 111 17.83 -12.12 15.93
CA LEU A 111 16.84 -11.40 16.71
C LEU A 111 16.92 -11.83 18.17
N LYS A 112 16.85 -10.86 19.08
CA LYS A 112 16.89 -11.08 20.53
C LYS A 112 15.56 -10.74 21.17
N THR A 113 15.13 -11.53 22.14
CA THR A 113 14.00 -11.17 23.01
C THR A 113 14.26 -9.82 23.67
N GLY A 114 13.23 -8.97 23.67
CA GLY A 114 13.27 -7.60 24.18
C GLY A 114 13.74 -6.55 23.16
N GLN A 115 14.22 -6.95 21.98
CA GLN A 115 14.70 -6.04 20.94
C GLN A 115 13.56 -5.24 20.31
N GLU A 116 13.73 -3.92 20.18
CA GLU A 116 12.79 -3.06 19.47
C GLU A 116 13.04 -3.13 17.95
N ILE A 117 12.00 -3.40 17.17
CA ILE A 117 12.07 -3.48 15.70
C ILE A 117 10.89 -2.76 15.05
N PHE A 118 11.08 -2.28 13.82
CA PHE A 118 9.95 -1.85 13.00
C PHE A 118 9.34 -3.05 12.29
N VAL A 119 8.02 -3.12 12.34
CA VAL A 119 7.25 -4.15 11.64
C VAL A 119 6.07 -3.53 10.92
N GLN A 120 5.79 -3.99 9.70
CA GLN A 120 4.63 -3.61 8.93
C GLN A 120 3.64 -4.77 8.83
N VAL A 121 2.36 -4.50 9.04
CA VAL A 121 1.31 -5.51 8.95
C VAL A 121 1.02 -5.83 7.48
N ILE A 122 1.13 -7.12 7.12
CA ILE A 122 0.84 -7.63 5.78
C ILE A 122 -0.44 -8.46 5.72
N LYS A 123 -0.87 -9.04 6.85
CA LYS A 123 -2.18 -9.70 6.99
C LYS A 123 -2.76 -9.41 8.36
N GLU A 124 -4.07 -9.23 8.40
CA GLU A 124 -4.81 -8.99 9.64
C GLU A 124 -4.83 -10.22 10.55
N ALA A 125 -5.15 -9.96 11.82
CA ALA A 125 -5.47 -11.03 12.76
C ALA A 125 -6.69 -11.81 12.26
N PHE A 126 -6.65 -13.13 12.38
CA PHE A 126 -7.75 -13.98 11.94
C PHE A 126 -7.89 -15.19 12.85
N ALA A 127 -9.12 -15.45 13.30
CA ALA A 127 -9.49 -16.65 14.06
C ALA A 127 -8.55 -16.96 15.24
N GLY A 128 -8.29 -15.95 16.09
CA GLY A 128 -7.43 -16.08 17.27
C GLY A 128 -5.93 -16.12 16.98
N LYS A 129 -5.50 -15.93 15.73
CA LYS A 129 -4.09 -15.71 15.38
C LYS A 129 -3.83 -14.22 15.26
N GLY A 130 -2.73 -13.76 15.84
CA GLY A 130 -2.28 -12.37 15.69
C GLY A 130 -1.94 -12.02 14.24
N PRO A 131 -1.78 -10.73 13.94
CA PRO A 131 -1.50 -10.26 12.58
C PRO A 131 -0.15 -10.79 12.08
N ARG A 132 -0.04 -11.00 10.76
CA ARG A 132 1.26 -11.33 10.13
C ARG A 132 1.97 -10.04 9.75
N VAL A 133 3.27 -9.98 10.06
CA VAL A 133 4.10 -8.79 9.83
C VAL A 133 5.38 -9.11 9.05
N THR A 134 6.01 -8.06 8.52
CA THR A 134 7.32 -8.07 7.87
C THR A 134 8.23 -6.98 8.42
N THR A 135 9.55 -7.17 8.34
CA THR A 135 10.54 -6.11 8.65
C THR A 135 10.87 -5.25 7.42
N GLU A 136 10.46 -5.68 6.23
CA GLU A 136 10.56 -4.87 5.01
C GLU A 136 9.48 -3.78 5.02
N ILE A 137 9.82 -2.62 5.58
CA ILE A 137 8.93 -1.47 5.59
C ILE A 137 8.78 -0.90 4.19
N ALA A 138 7.56 -0.84 3.69
CA ALA A 138 7.18 -0.24 2.42
C ALA A 138 6.28 0.97 2.66
N LEU A 139 6.74 2.15 2.23
CA LEU A 139 5.99 3.40 2.26
C LEU A 139 5.44 3.71 0.86
N PRO A 140 4.13 3.50 0.64
CA PRO A 140 3.51 3.73 -0.66
C PRO A 140 3.32 5.21 -0.96
N GLY A 141 3.98 5.68 -2.02
CA GLY A 141 3.71 6.95 -2.67
C GLY A 141 2.80 6.78 -3.88
N ARG A 142 2.63 7.86 -4.63
CA ARG A 142 1.76 7.85 -5.79
C ARG A 142 2.41 7.14 -6.98
N LEU A 143 3.66 7.48 -7.27
CA LEU A 143 4.43 6.95 -8.41
C LEU A 143 5.42 5.88 -7.95
N LEU A 144 5.93 6.03 -6.74
CA LEU A 144 6.96 5.19 -6.15
C LEU A 144 6.48 4.54 -4.85
N VAL A 145 7.16 3.47 -4.44
CA VAL A 145 7.09 2.93 -3.08
C VAL A 145 8.53 2.96 -2.55
N LEU A 146 8.73 3.59 -1.40
CA LEU A 146 10.03 3.64 -0.75
C LEU A 146 10.17 2.44 0.19
N VAL A 147 11.31 1.75 0.11
CA VAL A 147 11.66 0.62 0.97
C VAL A 147 12.97 0.94 1.68
N PRO A 148 12.93 1.59 2.86
CA PRO A 148 14.10 2.29 3.41
C PRO A 148 15.30 1.42 3.80
N ASN A 149 15.12 0.11 3.98
CA ASN A 149 16.19 -0.83 4.38
C ASN A 149 16.53 -1.85 3.27
N ALA A 150 16.12 -1.59 2.03
CA ALA A 150 16.41 -2.44 0.88
C ALA A 150 17.40 -1.76 -0.07
N LYS A 151 18.01 -2.50 -1.00
CA LYS A 151 19.02 -1.94 -1.94
C LYS A 151 18.63 -2.06 -3.41
N TYR A 152 17.44 -2.58 -3.69
CA TYR A 152 16.99 -2.89 -5.05
C TYR A 152 16.14 -1.76 -5.66
N ILE A 153 16.08 -1.73 -7.00
CA ILE A 153 15.09 -0.94 -7.73
C ILE A 153 14.13 -1.91 -8.40
N GLY A 154 12.88 -1.93 -7.95
CA GLY A 154 11.78 -2.67 -8.56
C GLY A 154 11.07 -1.81 -9.60
N ILE A 155 10.62 -2.40 -10.70
CA ILE A 155 9.74 -1.74 -11.67
C ILE A 155 8.55 -2.65 -11.91
N SER A 156 7.34 -2.10 -11.81
CA SER A 156 6.08 -2.80 -12.05
C SER A 156 6.17 -3.68 -13.29
N LYS A 157 5.68 -4.92 -13.16
CA LYS A 157 5.62 -5.88 -14.27
C LYS A 157 4.60 -5.46 -15.34
N LYS A 158 3.69 -4.54 -15.02
CA LYS A 158 2.69 -4.00 -15.95
C LYS A 158 3.25 -2.95 -16.92
N ILE A 159 4.47 -2.43 -16.69
CA ILE A 159 5.15 -1.54 -17.62
C ILE A 159 5.95 -2.41 -18.61
N TRP A 160 5.44 -2.53 -19.83
CA TRP A 160 5.99 -3.43 -20.85
C TRP A 160 7.10 -2.78 -21.68
N ASP A 161 7.02 -1.45 -21.88
CA ASP A 161 8.01 -0.75 -22.71
C ASP A 161 9.40 -0.79 -22.07
N LYS A 162 10.33 -1.42 -22.79
CA LYS A 162 11.72 -1.57 -22.38
C LYS A 162 12.46 -0.23 -22.32
N TYR A 163 12.11 0.74 -23.16
CA TYR A 163 12.74 2.06 -23.13
C TYR A 163 12.29 2.82 -21.88
N GLU A 164 10.99 2.83 -21.62
CA GLU A 164 10.43 3.47 -20.44
C GLU A 164 10.94 2.85 -19.13
N ARG A 165 11.02 1.51 -19.04
CA ARG A 165 11.62 0.85 -17.88
C ARG A 165 13.08 1.29 -17.65
N ARG A 166 13.88 1.45 -18.71
CA ARG A 166 15.25 1.94 -18.59
C ARG A 166 15.29 3.41 -18.14
N ARG A 167 14.41 4.25 -18.69
CA ARG A 167 14.29 5.67 -18.32
C ARG A 167 13.95 5.82 -16.84
N LEU A 168 12.88 5.16 -16.38
CA LEU A 168 12.44 5.17 -14.98
C LEU A 168 13.52 4.63 -14.05
N LYS A 169 14.21 3.54 -14.43
CA LYS A 169 15.34 3.01 -13.65
C LYS A 169 16.47 4.03 -13.50
N LYS A 170 16.78 4.77 -14.58
CA LYS A 170 17.85 5.78 -14.57
C LYS A 170 17.51 6.94 -13.65
N ILE A 171 16.27 7.43 -13.71
CA ILE A 171 15.77 8.50 -12.84
C ILE A 171 15.82 8.06 -11.38
N VAL A 172 15.25 6.89 -11.04
CA VAL A 172 15.25 6.44 -9.65
C VAL A 172 16.66 6.14 -9.14
N SER A 173 17.54 5.66 -10.01
CA SER A 173 18.94 5.40 -9.64
C SER A 173 19.75 6.67 -9.39
N SER A 174 19.38 7.83 -9.95
CA SER A 174 20.03 9.11 -9.65
C SER A 174 19.50 9.75 -8.36
N LEU A 175 18.30 9.37 -7.92
CA LEU A 175 17.66 9.90 -6.72
C LEU A 175 17.98 9.12 -5.45
N LYS A 176 18.14 7.80 -5.54
CA LYS A 176 18.23 6.93 -4.35
C LYS A 176 19.60 6.98 -3.67
N ASP A 177 19.58 6.89 -2.34
CA ASP A 177 20.77 6.59 -1.54
C ASP A 177 21.12 5.09 -1.59
N LYS A 178 22.34 4.74 -1.15
CA LYS A 178 22.87 3.36 -1.24
C LYS A 178 22.09 2.34 -0.42
N ASP A 179 21.40 2.77 0.63
CA ASP A 179 20.69 1.90 1.57
C ASP A 179 19.16 1.94 1.43
N MET A 180 18.63 2.58 0.37
CA MET A 180 17.19 2.63 0.11
C MET A 180 16.78 1.89 -1.17
N GLY A 181 15.69 1.15 -1.05
CA GLY A 181 15.01 0.47 -2.13
C GLY A 181 13.85 1.31 -2.64
N VAL A 182 13.56 1.19 -3.93
CA VAL A 182 12.44 1.91 -4.54
C VAL A 182 11.73 1.01 -5.54
N ILE A 183 10.40 0.96 -5.46
CA ILE A 183 9.56 0.25 -6.42
C ILE A 183 8.79 1.28 -7.25
N VAL A 184 8.95 1.22 -8.57
CA VAL A 184 8.24 2.08 -9.51
C VAL A 184 6.88 1.46 -9.84
N ARG A 185 5.80 2.18 -9.53
CA ARG A 185 4.41 1.77 -9.79
C ARG A 185 4.04 2.01 -11.25
N THR A 186 2.98 1.34 -11.73
CA THR A 186 2.50 1.50 -13.12
C THR A 186 2.13 2.94 -13.46
N VAL A 187 1.62 3.71 -12.50
CA VAL A 187 1.21 5.12 -12.68
C VAL A 187 2.39 6.05 -13.01
N ALA A 188 3.63 5.63 -12.73
CA ALA A 188 4.84 6.38 -13.07
C ALA A 188 5.17 6.37 -14.57
N GLU A 189 4.55 5.48 -15.35
CA GLU A 189 4.78 5.38 -16.79
C GLU A 189 4.47 6.72 -17.50
N GLY A 190 5.44 7.21 -18.28
CA GLY A 190 5.37 8.46 -19.02
C GLY A 190 5.43 9.73 -18.16
N LYS A 191 5.61 9.63 -16.84
CA LYS A 191 5.69 10.81 -15.96
C LYS A 191 7.05 11.51 -16.05
N SER A 192 7.04 12.82 -15.87
CA SER A 192 8.24 13.65 -15.88
C SER A 192 9.16 13.30 -14.72
N GLU A 193 10.46 13.54 -14.90
CA GLU A 193 11.48 13.32 -13.86
C GLU A 193 11.21 14.15 -12.60
N GLU A 194 10.72 15.38 -12.77
CA GLU A 194 10.36 16.27 -11.67
C GLU A 194 9.25 15.69 -10.78
N LEU A 195 8.19 15.14 -11.37
CA LEU A 195 7.11 14.52 -10.60
C LEU A 195 7.59 13.29 -9.81
N ILE A 196 8.45 12.48 -10.43
CA ILE A 196 9.05 11.31 -9.79
C ILE A 196 9.95 11.73 -8.62
N LYS A 197 10.75 12.80 -8.82
CA LYS A 197 11.62 13.36 -7.78
C LYS A 197 10.83 13.93 -6.60
N ASN A 198 9.74 14.64 -6.86
CA ASN A 198 8.89 15.19 -5.81
C ASN A 198 8.23 14.07 -4.98
N ASP A 199 7.69 13.03 -5.64
CA ASP A 199 7.13 11.85 -4.94
C ASP A 199 8.20 11.14 -4.10
N PHE A 200 9.43 10.98 -4.61
CA PHE A 200 10.55 10.42 -3.86
C PHE A 200 10.91 11.25 -2.62
N ASN A 201 11.05 12.57 -2.76
CA ASN A 201 11.39 13.46 -1.65
C ASN A 201 10.31 13.42 -0.56
N ASN A 202 9.03 13.43 -0.96
CA ASN A 202 7.91 13.30 -0.02
C ASN A 202 7.97 12.00 0.77
N LEU A 203 8.31 10.88 0.11
CA LEU A 203 8.48 9.58 0.78
C LEU A 203 9.64 9.58 1.77
N VAL A 204 10.78 10.18 1.39
CA VAL A 204 11.96 10.30 2.27
C VAL A 204 11.64 11.16 3.49
N ASP A 205 10.95 12.28 3.31
CA ASP A 205 10.58 13.16 4.42
C ASP A 205 9.54 12.53 5.34
N ASN A 206 8.59 11.78 4.79
CA ASN A 206 7.67 10.97 5.57
C ASN A 206 8.43 9.92 6.39
N TRP A 207 9.40 9.23 5.80
CA TRP A 207 10.23 8.28 6.54
C TRP A 207 11.00 8.94 7.69
N LYS A 208 11.61 10.12 7.47
CA LYS A 208 12.29 10.88 8.53
C LYS A 208 11.34 11.28 9.67
N LYS A 209 10.11 11.71 9.34
CA LYS A 209 9.06 12.02 10.33
C LYS A 209 8.72 10.79 11.16
N LEU A 210 8.57 9.62 10.53
CA LEU A 210 8.30 8.35 11.22
C LEU A 210 9.45 7.93 12.14
N GLN A 211 10.70 8.03 11.68
CA GLN A 211 11.87 7.76 12.51
C GLN A 211 11.94 8.70 13.72
N THR A 212 11.61 9.99 13.53
CA THR A 212 11.58 10.98 14.62
C THR A 212 10.48 10.67 15.62
N LYS A 213 9.28 10.30 15.17
CA LYS A 213 8.16 9.88 16.01
C LYS A 213 8.51 8.63 16.84
N SER A 214 9.19 7.66 16.21
CA SER A 214 9.66 6.44 16.89
C SER A 214 10.67 6.73 18.00
N LYS A 215 11.64 7.63 17.78
CA LYS A 215 12.63 8.01 18.82
C LYS A 215 12.00 8.71 20.03
N ARG A 216 10.88 9.40 19.83
CA ARG A 216 10.16 10.12 20.92
C ARG A 216 9.26 9.20 21.72
N THR A 217 8.83 8.08 21.15
CA THR A 217 7.84 7.18 21.76
C THR A 217 8.56 6.03 22.45
N LYS A 218 8.24 5.80 23.74
CA LYS A 218 8.78 4.68 24.51
C LYS A 218 7.88 3.46 24.33
N GLY A 219 8.48 2.28 24.20
CA GLY A 219 7.77 1.01 24.08
C GLY A 219 7.07 0.81 22.73
N THR A 220 6.12 -0.12 22.73
CA THR A 220 5.34 -0.52 21.56
C THR A 220 4.36 0.57 21.15
N SER A 221 4.34 0.93 19.87
CA SER A 221 3.47 2.03 19.39
C SER A 221 3.21 2.01 17.89
N LEU A 222 2.03 2.53 17.51
CA LEU A 222 1.67 2.81 16.12
C LEU A 222 2.43 4.04 15.60
N ILE A 223 3.38 3.80 14.71
CA ILE A 223 4.26 4.84 14.15
C ILE A 223 3.64 5.42 12.89
N TYR A 224 3.13 4.57 12.01
CA TYR A 224 2.43 4.94 10.78
C TYR A 224 1.10 4.20 10.70
N GLU A 225 0.03 4.95 10.48
CA GLU A 225 -1.26 4.41 10.09
C GLU A 225 -1.36 4.55 8.58
N ASP A 226 -1.45 3.44 7.84
CA ASP A 226 -1.71 3.51 6.40
C ASP A 226 -3.11 4.07 6.20
N LEU A 227 -3.27 4.86 5.14
CA LEU A 227 -4.44 5.70 5.03
C LEU A 227 -5.70 4.83 4.81
N GLU A 228 -6.80 5.18 5.50
CA GLU A 228 -8.16 4.64 5.27
C GLU A 228 -8.48 4.51 3.77
N THR A 229 -9.39 3.60 3.39
CA THR A 229 -9.68 3.26 1.99
C THR A 229 -9.94 4.49 1.14
N ALA A 230 -10.61 5.53 1.68
CA ALA A 230 -10.72 6.85 1.07
C ALA A 230 -9.39 7.38 0.53
N SER A 231 -8.38 7.46 1.37
CA SER A 231 -7.09 8.07 1.05
C SER A 231 -6.17 7.15 0.22
N SER A 232 -6.26 5.82 0.35
CA SER A 232 -5.55 4.88 -0.54
C SER A 232 -6.14 4.91 -1.96
N VAL A 233 -7.47 4.91 -2.06
CA VAL A 233 -8.18 5.06 -3.33
C VAL A 233 -7.86 6.42 -3.94
N ILE A 234 -7.84 7.49 -3.16
CA ILE A 234 -7.40 8.82 -3.61
C ILE A 234 -5.93 8.82 -4.08
N ARG A 235 -4.98 8.26 -3.33
CA ARG A 235 -3.57 8.18 -3.76
C ARG A 235 -3.43 7.54 -5.15
N ASP A 236 -4.17 6.46 -5.37
CA ASP A 236 -4.07 5.65 -6.59
C ASP A 236 -4.90 6.24 -7.74
N LEU A 237 -6.06 6.81 -7.45
CA LEU A 237 -6.97 7.39 -8.43
C LEU A 237 -6.59 8.79 -8.90
N PHE A 238 -5.74 9.55 -8.19
CA PHE A 238 -5.49 10.99 -8.45
C PHE A 238 -4.77 11.34 -9.76
N THR A 239 -5.22 10.81 -10.87
CA THR A 239 -4.68 11.03 -12.21
C THR A 239 -5.04 12.44 -12.71
N PRO A 240 -4.18 13.08 -13.54
CA PRO A 240 -4.39 14.46 -14.00
C PRO A 240 -5.72 14.73 -14.72
N ASP A 241 -6.40 13.67 -15.14
CA ASP A 241 -7.71 13.60 -15.79
C ASP A 241 -8.90 13.63 -14.81
N ILE A 242 -8.71 13.67 -13.49
CA ILE A 242 -9.83 13.94 -12.58
C ILE A 242 -10.21 15.41 -12.62
N ASN A 243 -11.43 15.69 -13.03
CA ASN A 243 -11.97 17.04 -13.12
C ASN A 243 -12.48 17.57 -11.78
N LYS A 244 -12.99 16.69 -10.91
CA LYS A 244 -13.73 17.09 -9.72
C LYS A 244 -13.62 16.05 -8.59
N ILE A 245 -13.40 16.50 -7.37
CA ILE A 245 -13.54 15.68 -6.15
C ILE A 245 -14.52 16.36 -5.20
N VAL A 246 -15.58 15.67 -4.78
CA VAL A 246 -16.62 16.20 -3.90
C VAL A 246 -16.67 15.40 -2.61
N ILE A 247 -16.64 16.08 -1.45
CA ILE A 247 -16.58 15.43 -0.13
C ILE A 247 -17.57 16.06 0.83
N ASP A 248 -18.34 15.25 1.57
CA ASP A 248 -19.32 15.72 2.56
C ASP A 248 -18.78 15.82 4.00
N SER A 249 -17.67 15.15 4.31
CA SER A 249 -16.99 15.22 5.61
C SER A 249 -15.97 16.34 5.69
N LYS A 250 -16.19 17.27 6.62
CA LYS A 250 -15.30 18.41 6.86
C LYS A 250 -13.92 17.97 7.37
N LYS A 251 -13.85 16.90 8.16
CA LYS A 251 -12.59 16.32 8.67
C LYS A 251 -11.77 15.79 7.51
N LEU A 252 -12.39 14.97 6.65
CA LEU A 252 -11.75 14.37 5.49
C LEU A 252 -11.35 15.41 4.44
N TYR A 253 -12.22 16.39 4.17
CA TYR A 253 -11.92 17.51 3.28
C TYR A 253 -10.62 18.24 3.67
N ARG A 254 -10.46 18.58 4.96
CA ARG A 254 -9.24 19.25 5.45
C ARG A 254 -7.98 18.38 5.30
N LYS A 255 -8.09 17.09 5.64
CA LYS A 255 -7.00 16.11 5.51
C LYS A 255 -6.54 15.99 4.05
N LEU A 256 -7.50 15.91 3.12
CA LEU A 256 -7.24 15.81 1.69
C LEU A 256 -6.75 17.11 1.07
N GLN A 257 -7.27 18.24 1.51
CA GLN A 257 -6.78 19.54 1.07
C GLN A 257 -5.28 19.68 1.36
N SER A 258 -4.86 19.42 2.60
CA SER A 258 -3.43 19.45 2.98
C SER A 258 -2.60 18.46 2.15
N TYR A 259 -3.11 17.23 1.95
CA TYR A 259 -2.44 16.22 1.14
C TYR A 259 -2.27 16.65 -0.33
N LEU A 260 -3.29 17.30 -0.91
CA LEU A 260 -3.26 17.74 -2.30
C LEU A 260 -2.41 18.99 -2.50
N GLU A 261 -2.39 19.91 -1.53
CA GLU A 261 -1.49 21.07 -1.54
C GLU A 261 -0.02 20.63 -1.56
N ASP A 262 0.33 19.58 -0.81
CA ASP A 262 1.69 19.02 -0.77
C ASP A 262 2.11 18.30 -2.07
N ILE A 263 1.16 17.70 -2.80
CA ILE A 263 1.45 16.81 -3.94
C ILE A 263 1.23 17.48 -5.29
N SER A 264 0.13 18.22 -5.43
CA SER A 264 -0.22 18.91 -6.66
C SER A 264 -1.19 20.06 -6.38
N PRO A 265 -0.69 21.30 -6.24
CA PRO A 265 -1.52 22.48 -6.00
C PRO A 265 -2.64 22.66 -7.04
N ASN A 266 -2.38 22.27 -8.30
CA ASN A 266 -3.39 22.33 -9.38
C ASN A 266 -4.61 21.40 -9.14
N MET A 267 -4.43 20.32 -8.37
CA MET A 267 -5.51 19.40 -8.01
C MET A 267 -6.29 19.88 -6.79
N ALA A 268 -5.68 20.63 -5.89
CA ALA A 268 -6.37 21.20 -4.72
C ALA A 268 -7.55 22.08 -5.12
N ASN A 269 -7.44 22.80 -6.24
CA ASN A 269 -8.53 23.61 -6.81
C ASN A 269 -9.74 22.79 -7.32
N ARG A 270 -9.60 21.47 -7.46
CA ARG A 270 -10.67 20.56 -7.92
C ARG A 270 -11.41 19.90 -6.76
N LEU A 271 -10.98 20.16 -5.53
CA LEU A 271 -11.58 19.65 -4.31
C LEU A 271 -12.71 20.57 -3.85
N GLU A 272 -13.93 20.04 -3.76
CA GLU A 272 -15.13 20.75 -3.33
C GLU A 272 -15.70 20.14 -2.06
N TYR A 273 -16.08 21.00 -1.11
CA TYR A 273 -16.82 20.60 0.07
C TYR A 273 -18.31 20.63 -0.21
N TYR A 274 -18.96 19.48 -0.08
CA TYR A 274 -20.41 19.33 -0.21
C TYR A 274 -21.10 19.85 1.04
N LYS A 275 -22.03 20.81 0.86
CA LYS A 275 -22.67 21.56 1.95
C LYS A 275 -24.19 21.37 2.04
N LEU A 276 -24.79 20.60 1.13
CA LEU A 276 -26.24 20.44 1.12
C LEU A 276 -26.69 19.55 2.28
N LYS A 277 -27.96 19.70 2.68
CA LYS A 277 -28.55 18.91 3.77
C LYS A 277 -28.84 17.47 3.36
N GLN A 278 -29.17 17.25 2.09
CA GLN A 278 -29.41 15.91 1.57
C GLN A 278 -28.08 15.14 1.49
N PRO A 279 -28.03 13.83 1.80
CA PRO A 279 -26.80 13.04 1.68
C PRO A 279 -26.22 13.08 0.26
N LEU A 280 -24.88 13.10 0.17
CA LEU A 280 -24.17 13.21 -1.11
C LEU A 280 -24.61 12.13 -2.11
N PHE A 281 -24.62 10.88 -1.68
CA PHE A 281 -24.93 9.72 -2.53
C PHE A 281 -26.38 9.71 -3.02
N GLU A 282 -27.32 10.17 -2.19
CA GLU A 282 -28.71 10.33 -2.61
C GLU A 282 -28.86 11.45 -3.63
N SER A 283 -28.24 12.62 -3.37
CA SER A 283 -28.36 13.79 -4.25
C SER A 283 -27.79 13.55 -5.64
N MET A 284 -26.76 12.70 -5.73
CA MET A 284 -26.13 12.32 -6.99
C MET A 284 -26.73 11.06 -7.63
N GLY A 285 -27.72 10.43 -6.98
CA GLY A 285 -28.40 9.23 -7.47
C GLY A 285 -27.59 7.93 -7.38
N PHE A 286 -26.45 7.92 -6.66
CA PHE A 286 -25.61 6.73 -6.50
C PHE A 286 -26.29 5.63 -5.71
N GLU A 287 -27.19 5.98 -4.78
CA GLU A 287 -27.90 5.01 -3.95
C GLU A 287 -28.72 4.03 -4.82
N ASN A 288 -29.34 4.53 -5.89
CA ASN A 288 -30.10 3.71 -6.83
C ASN A 288 -29.22 2.72 -7.61
N GLU A 289 -27.98 3.10 -7.92
CA GLU A 289 -27.02 2.20 -8.59
C GLU A 289 -26.44 1.17 -7.63
N LEU A 290 -26.16 1.57 -6.39
CA LEU A 290 -25.75 0.67 -5.30
C LEU A 290 -26.81 -0.41 -5.04
N ASP A 291 -28.08 -0.03 -4.98
CA ASP A 291 -29.19 -0.97 -4.82
C ASP A 291 -29.30 -1.96 -5.98
N LYS A 292 -28.88 -1.59 -7.19
CA LYS A 292 -28.80 -2.52 -8.32
C LYS A 292 -27.65 -3.51 -8.17
N LEU A 293 -26.50 -3.08 -7.63
CA LEU A 293 -25.33 -3.95 -7.41
C LEU A 293 -25.59 -5.07 -6.39
N LEU A 294 -26.49 -4.84 -5.44
CA LEU A 294 -26.88 -5.85 -4.45
C LEU A 294 -27.84 -6.91 -5.01
N ARG A 295 -28.39 -6.70 -6.21
CA ARG A 295 -29.33 -7.65 -6.82
C ARG A 295 -28.55 -8.82 -7.44
N PRO A 296 -29.07 -10.05 -7.33
CA PRO A 296 -28.49 -11.20 -8.02
C PRO A 296 -28.52 -11.04 -9.55
N LYS A 297 -29.46 -10.26 -10.08
CA LYS A 297 -29.69 -10.06 -11.52
C LYS A 297 -29.27 -8.66 -11.97
N ALA A 298 -28.33 -8.59 -12.91
CA ALA A 298 -27.94 -7.37 -13.59
C ALA A 298 -28.43 -7.39 -15.04
N TRP A 299 -29.32 -6.46 -15.40
CA TRP A 299 -29.85 -6.34 -16.76
C TRP A 299 -28.90 -5.56 -17.66
N LEU A 300 -28.77 -6.00 -18.92
CA LEU A 300 -27.99 -5.35 -19.96
C LEU A 300 -28.91 -4.51 -20.86
N ASN A 301 -28.35 -3.50 -21.53
CA ASN A 301 -29.09 -2.64 -22.48
C ASN A 301 -29.73 -3.42 -23.63
N SER A 302 -29.22 -4.63 -23.92
CA SER A 302 -29.77 -5.55 -24.93
C SER A 302 -31.01 -6.32 -24.47
N GLY A 303 -31.41 -6.20 -23.21
CA GLY A 303 -32.50 -6.98 -22.60
C GLY A 303 -32.08 -8.35 -22.04
N ALA A 304 -30.83 -8.77 -22.25
CA ALA A 304 -30.24 -9.94 -21.57
C ALA A 304 -29.92 -9.63 -20.10
N TYR A 305 -29.66 -10.65 -19.28
CA TYR A 305 -29.26 -10.43 -17.89
C TYR A 305 -28.18 -11.40 -17.41
N LEU A 306 -27.36 -10.90 -16.48
CA LEU A 306 -26.37 -11.68 -15.75
C LEU A 306 -26.94 -12.06 -14.38
N ILE A 307 -26.79 -13.32 -13.98
CA ILE A 307 -27.00 -13.77 -12.60
C ILE A 307 -25.64 -13.92 -11.94
N ILE A 308 -25.44 -13.24 -10.82
CA ILE A 308 -24.24 -13.31 -9.99
C ILE A 308 -24.61 -14.02 -8.69
N GLU A 309 -24.07 -15.22 -8.48
CA GLU A 309 -24.27 -16.01 -7.27
C GLU A 309 -22.94 -16.23 -6.54
N LYS A 310 -22.96 -16.05 -5.22
CA LYS A 310 -21.81 -16.32 -4.37
C LYS A 310 -21.84 -17.79 -3.96
N THR A 311 -20.81 -18.55 -4.32
CA THR A 311 -20.62 -19.92 -3.84
C THR A 311 -19.51 -19.96 -2.78
N GLU A 312 -19.35 -21.09 -2.09
CA GLU A 312 -18.41 -21.24 -0.96
C GLU A 312 -16.96 -20.94 -1.31
N ALA A 313 -16.54 -21.19 -2.55
CA ALA A 313 -15.14 -21.02 -2.97
C ALA A 313 -14.92 -19.87 -3.98
N HIS A 314 -15.92 -19.56 -4.82
CA HIS A 314 -15.78 -18.56 -5.90
C HIS A 314 -17.11 -17.86 -6.20
N GLY A 315 -17.07 -16.69 -6.85
CA GLY A 315 -18.27 -16.09 -7.46
C GLY A 315 -18.59 -16.81 -8.78
N CYS A 316 -19.85 -17.21 -8.99
CA CYS A 316 -20.33 -17.76 -10.25
C CYS A 316 -21.14 -16.68 -10.98
N CYS A 317 -20.84 -16.45 -12.27
CA CYS A 317 -21.59 -15.54 -13.12
C CYS A 317 -22.17 -16.34 -14.28
N GLY A 318 -23.51 -16.41 -14.35
CA GLY A 318 -24.26 -17.06 -15.43
C GLY A 318 -24.93 -16.01 -16.31
N CYS A 319 -24.75 -16.11 -17.63
CA CYS A 319 -25.44 -15.26 -18.60
C CYS A 319 -26.66 -16.00 -19.15
N LYS A 320 -27.84 -15.37 -19.13
CA LYS A 320 -29.06 -15.88 -19.77
C LYS A 320 -29.72 -14.81 -20.63
#